data_AF-A0A650CGE3-F1
#
_entry.id   AF-A0A650CGE3-F1
#
_cell.length_a   1.000
_cell.length_b   1.000
_cell.length_c   1.000
_cell.angle_alpha   90.00
_cell.angle_beta   90.00
_cell.angle_gamma   90.00
#
_symmetry.space_group_name_H-M   'P 1'
#
loop_
_entity.id
_entity.type
_entity.pdbx_description
1 polymer ?
#
loop_
_entity_poly.entity_id
_entity_poly.type
_entity_poly.pdbx_seq_one_letter_code
_entity_poly.pdbx_strand_id
1 'polypeptide(L)' 'MDTKEKTDLINMMFQVIEENVPIDCEDLIADLRKKFMKDVRDLGFEGALRKWLKNDNDVEIITS' A
#
# COMPACT_ATOMS: atom_id res chain seq x y z
N MET A 1 4.73 8.57 16.08
CA MET A 1 4.96 8.97 14.68
C MET A 1 4.04 10.12 14.33
N ASP A 2 4.63 11.20 13.84
CA ASP A 2 3.89 12.34 13.28
C ASP A 2 3.22 11.97 11.94
N THR A 3 2.21 12.74 11.52
CA THR A 3 1.46 12.54 10.27
C THR A 3 2.39 12.64 9.04
N LYS A 4 3.41 13.50 9.11
CA LYS A 4 4.42 13.64 8.07
C LYS A 4 5.27 12.36 7.94
N GLU A 5 5.81 11.85 9.05
CA GLU A 5 6.60 10.61 9.05
C GLU A 5 5.83 9.42 8.49
N LYS A 6 4.53 9.30 8.80
CA LYS A 6 3.66 8.25 8.24
C LYS A 6 3.51 8.38 6.72
N THR A 7 3.34 9.61 6.24
CA THR A 7 3.18 9.87 4.80
C THR A 7 4.47 9.58 4.03
N ASP A 8 5.62 9.95 4.60
CA ASP A 8 6.94 9.68 4.01
C ASP A 8 7.19 8.16 3.91
N LEU A 9 6.83 7.40 4.94
CA LEU A 9 6.91 5.93 4.92
C LEU A 9 6.03 5.29 3.84
N ILE A 10 4.80 5.77 3.68
CA ILE A 10 3.89 5.27 2.64
C ILE A 10 4.46 5.55 1.25
N ASN A 11 4.96 6.76 1.02
CA ASN A 11 5.56 7.13 -0.26
C ASN A 11 6.79 6.29 -0.58
N MET A 12 7.66 6.04 0.41
CA MET A 12 8.82 5.18 0.25
C MET A 12 8.42 3.75 -0.12
N MET A 13 7.39 3.19 0.53
CA MET A 13 6.89 1.85 0.22
C MET A 13 6.35 1.77 -1.22
N PHE A 14 5.52 2.72 -1.63
CA PHE A 14 4.98 2.71 -3.00
C PHE A 14 6.07 2.93 -4.05
N GLN A 15 7.08 3.75 -3.76
CA GLN A 15 8.23 3.91 -4.65
C GLN A 15 8.99 2.59 -4.85
N VAL A 16 9.27 1.85 -3.76
CA VAL A 16 9.91 0.52 -3.86
C VAL A 16 9.06 -0.43 -4.69
N ILE A 17 7.74 -0.41 -4.55
CA ILE A 17 6.84 -1.24 -5.37
C ILE A 17 6.93 -0.82 -6.84
N GLU A 18 6.76 0.47 -7.14
CA GLU A 18 6.80 1.03 -8.49
C GLU A 18 8.13 0.69 -9.21
N GLU A 19 9.27 0.71 -8.50
CA GLU A 19 10.58 0.37 -9.05
C GLU A 19 10.79 -1.13 -9.33
N ASN A 20 9.98 -2.01 -8.74
CA ASN A 20 10.15 -3.46 -8.81
C ASN A 20 9.01 -4.20 -9.53
N VAL A 21 7.97 -3.48 -9.98
CA VAL A 21 6.90 -4.08 -10.79
C VAL A 21 7.15 -3.90 -12.28
N PRO A 22 6.68 -4.84 -13.13
CA PRO A 22 6.59 -4.64 -14.56
C PRO A 22 5.80 -3.38 -14.96
N ILE A 23 6.16 -2.77 -16.09
CA ILE A 23 5.55 -1.51 -16.59
C ILE A 23 4.03 -1.65 -16.82
N ASP A 24 3.56 -2.83 -17.23
CA ASP A 24 2.13 -3.11 -17.42
C ASP A 24 1.31 -3.09 -16.11
N CYS A 25 1.98 -3.07 -14.96
CA CYS A 25 1.37 -3.00 -13.64
C CYS A 25 1.32 -1.57 -13.07
N GLU A 26 1.90 -0.55 -13.72
CA GLU A 26 1.98 0.82 -13.19
C GLU A 26 0.60 1.41 -12.83
N ASP A 27 -0.39 1.25 -13.73
CA ASP A 27 -1.76 1.72 -13.50
C ASP A 27 -2.41 1.03 -12.29
N LEU A 28 -2.16 -0.27 -12.12
CA LEU A 28 -2.66 -1.03 -10.97
C LEU A 28 -2.03 -0.52 -9.67
N ILE A 29 -0.73 -0.25 -9.65
CA ILE A 29 -0.05 0.28 -8.47
C ILE A 29 -0.55 1.69 -8.14
N ALA A 30 -0.78 2.55 -9.13
CA ALA A 30 -1.34 3.88 -8.93
C ALA A 30 -2.75 3.82 -8.30
N ASP A 31 -3.60 2.90 -8.76
CA ASP A 31 -4.93 2.68 -8.19
C ASP A 31 -4.87 2.13 -6.76
N LEU A 32 -3.97 1.18 -6.47
CA LEU A 32 -3.74 0.66 -5.12
C LEU A 32 -3.26 1.77 -4.17
N ARG A 33 -2.33 2.61 -4.62
CA ARG A 33 -1.86 3.77 -3.86
C ARG A 33 -2.98 4.73 -3.53
N LYS A 34 -3.81 5.08 -4.51
CA LYS A 34 -4.96 5.94 -4.31
C LYS A 34 -5.97 5.34 -3.33
N LYS A 35 -6.24 4.05 -3.44
CA LYS A 35 -7.14 3.32 -2.53
C LYS A 35 -6.59 3.29 -1.10
N PHE A 36 -5.30 3.01 -0.93
CA PHE A 36 -4.66 2.99 0.39
C PHE A 36 -4.68 4.38 1.04
N MET A 37 -4.33 5.44 0.29
CA MET A 37 -4.37 6.81 0.82
C MET A 37 -5.79 7.26 1.17
N LYS A 38 -6.80 6.82 0.41
CA LYS A 38 -8.21 7.02 0.80
C LYS A 38 -8.53 6.33 2.12
N ASP A 39 -8.12 5.08 2.30
CA ASP A 39 -8.34 4.36 3.54
C ASP A 39 -7.59 5.00 4.72
N VAL A 40 -6.37 5.52 4.52
CA VAL A 40 -5.63 6.26 5.54
C VAL A 40 -6.36 7.53 5.97
N ARG A 41 -6.96 8.26 5.02
CA ARG A 41 -7.78 9.44 5.34
C ARG A 41 -9.06 9.07 6.08
N ASP A 42 -9.74 8.01 5.63
CA ASP A 42 -11.08 7.68 6.12
C ASP A 42 -11.03 6.92 7.46
N LEU A 43 -9.97 6.13 7.71
CA LEU A 43 -9.85 5.22 8.86
C LEU A 43 -8.67 5.54 9.79
N GLY A 44 -7.80 6.47 9.38
CA GLY A 44 -6.49 6.64 9.99
C GLY A 44 -5.51 5.53 9.59
N PHE A 45 -4.21 5.80 9.75
CA PHE A 45 -3.12 4.90 9.32
C PHE A 45 -3.24 3.47 9.86
N GLU A 46 -3.46 3.32 11.17
CA GLU A 46 -3.57 1.99 11.80
C GLU A 46 -4.82 1.23 11.36
N GLY A 47 -5.93 1.95 11.13
CA GLY A 47 -7.17 1.37 10.61
C GLY A 47 -7.00 0.87 9.17
N ALA A 48 -6.34 1.66 8.33
CA ALA A 48 -5.99 1.27 6.96
C ALA A 48 -5.09 0.03 6.94
N LEU A 49 -4.02 0.00 7.73
CA LEU A 49 -3.13 -1.16 7.84
C LEU A 49 -3.90 -2.42 8.27
N ARG A 50 -4.72 -2.33 9.32
CA ARG A 50 -5.52 -3.48 9.77
C ARG A 50 -6.47 -3.98 8.69
N LYS A 51 -7.08 -3.09 7.91
CA LYS A 51 -7.96 -3.46 6.80
C LYS A 51 -7.20 -4.20 5.70
N TRP A 52 -6.02 -3.72 5.32
CA TRP A 52 -5.23 -4.29 4.24
C TRP A 52 -4.54 -5.59 4.65
N LEU A 53 -4.03 -5.69 5.88
CA LEU A 53 -3.40 -6.91 6.42
C LEU A 53 -4.42 -8.00 6.80
N LYS A 54 -5.66 -7.65 7.16
CA LYS A 54 -6.69 -8.67 7.42
C LYS A 54 -7.29 -9.28 6.16
N ASN A 55 -6.97 -8.74 4.99
CA ASN A 55 -7.31 -9.38 3.72
C ASN A 55 -6.33 -10.51 3.35
N ASP A 56 -5.27 -10.74 4.13
CA ASP A 56 -4.26 -11.80 3.91
C ASP A 56 -4.72 -13.20 4.37
N ASN A 57 -5.96 -13.58 4.07
CA ASN A 57 -6.29 -15.01 4.00
C ASN A 57 -6.19 -15.58 2.58
N ASP A 58 -5.87 -14.77 1.55
CA ASP A 58 -5.91 -15.20 0.14
C ASP A 58 -4.66 -14.82 -0.69
N VAL A 59 -3.50 -14.57 -0.05
CA VAL A 59 -2.24 -14.43 -0.81
C VAL A 59 -1.27 -15.54 -0.37
N GLU A 60 -1.46 -16.74 -0.94
CA GLU A 60 -0.36 -17.71 -1.01
C GLU A 60 0.78 -17.05 -1.78
N ILE A 61 1.86 -16.70 -1.07
CA ILE A 61 3.13 -16.34 -1.69
C ILE A 61 3.65 -17.63 -2.34
N ILE A 62 3.36 -17.82 -3.63
CA ILE A 62 3.93 -18.90 -4.43
C ILE A 62 5.41 -18.55 -4.64
N THR A 63 6.28 -19.05 -3.78
CA THR A 63 7.72 -19.11 -4.06
C THR A 63 7.97 -20.25 -5.04
N SER A 64 8.44 -19.92 -6.25
CA SER A 64 9.00 -20.90 -7.20
C SER A 64 10.44 -21.26 -6.84
#